data_AF-A0A528EIH7-F1
#
_entry.id   AF-A0A528EIH7-F1
#
_cell.length_a   1.000
_cell.length_b   1.000
_cell.length_c   1.000
_cell.angle_alpha   90.00
_cell.angle_beta   90.00
_cell.angle_gamma   90.00
#
_symmetry.space_group_name_H-M   'P 1'
#
loop_
_entity.id
_entity.type
_entity.pdbx_description
1 polymer ?
#
loop_
_entity_poly.entity_id
_entity_poly.type
_entity_poly.pdbx_seq_one_letter_code
_entity_poly.pdbx_strand_id
1 'polypeptide(L)'
;VITDVTLPMNGESGWFGWPKNDEYEALRVKWADLETLEERKVLARKMQQIWWDYVPSVLLGQSVAPSARRKTLTGLIGVPAWIPFWNMQKAEA
;
A
#
# COMPACT_ATOMS: atom_id res chain seq x y z
N VAL A 1 -3.74 3.22 0.58
CA VAL A 1 -2.54 2.91 -0.24
C VAL A 1 -1.71 4.18 -0.38
N ILE A 2 -1.16 4.63 0.75
CA ILE A 2 -0.07 5.62 0.91
C ILE A 2 0.65 5.15 2.17
N THR A 3 1.12 3.91 2.16
CA THR A 3 1.76 3.26 3.31
C THR A 3 3.02 2.51 2.90
N ASP A 4 3.36 2.53 1.61
CA ASP A 4 4.58 1.91 1.13
C ASP A 4 5.72 2.94 1.20
N VAL A 5 6.57 2.77 2.21
CA VAL A 5 7.77 3.60 2.43
C VAL A 5 8.77 3.49 1.28
N THR A 6 8.62 2.51 0.40
CA THR A 6 9.48 2.30 -0.77
C THR A 6 8.97 2.99 -2.04
N LEU A 7 7.84 3.70 -1.96
CA LEU A 7 7.26 4.40 -3.10
C LEU A 7 8.09 5.62 -3.55
N PRO A 8 8.58 6.51 -2.65
CA PRO A 8 9.41 7.65 -3.09
C PRO A 8 10.81 7.21 -3.52
N MET A 9 11.32 7.78 -4.62
CA MET A 9 12.69 7.59 -5.10
C MET A 9 13.51 8.89 -5.15
N ASN A 10 13.47 9.65 -4.06
CA ASN A 10 14.10 10.98 -3.93
C ASN A 10 15.51 10.97 -3.29
N GLY A 11 16.19 9.81 -3.27
CA GLY A 11 17.59 9.67 -2.86
C GLY A 11 17.84 10.08 -1.41
N GLU A 12 18.84 10.93 -1.18
CA GLU A 12 19.26 11.42 0.15
C GLU A 12 18.11 12.09 0.94
N SER A 13 17.13 12.67 0.24
CA SER A 13 15.93 13.26 0.85
C SER A 13 14.88 12.21 1.24
N GLY A 14 15.09 10.95 0.88
CA GLY A 14 14.23 9.81 1.20
C GLY A 14 14.54 9.21 2.56
N TRP A 15 13.62 8.40 3.08
CA TRP A 15 13.69 7.87 4.45
C TRP A 15 15.00 7.14 4.76
N PHE A 16 15.53 6.38 3.81
CA PHE A 16 16.78 5.62 3.96
C PHE A 16 17.96 6.21 3.15
N GLY A 17 17.80 7.41 2.58
CA GLY A 17 18.79 7.99 1.64
C GLY A 17 18.86 7.27 0.28
N TRP A 18 17.91 6.38 0.02
CA TRP A 18 17.78 5.51 -1.15
C TRP A 18 16.30 5.13 -1.29
N PRO A 19 15.75 4.84 -2.49
CA PRO A 19 16.33 4.89 -3.85
C PRO A 19 16.33 6.29 -4.50
N LYS A 20 17.14 6.51 -5.57
CA LYS A 20 17.14 7.76 -6.36
C LYS A 20 16.85 7.49 -7.84
N ASN A 21 15.72 8.01 -8.33
CA ASN A 21 15.34 7.97 -9.74
C ASN A 21 14.49 9.20 -10.11
N ASP A 22 15.11 10.16 -10.82
CA ASP A 22 14.49 11.44 -11.14
C ASP A 22 13.32 11.30 -12.14
N GLU A 23 13.41 10.34 -13.08
CA GLU A 23 12.33 10.05 -14.02
C GLU A 23 11.10 9.50 -13.28
N TYR A 24 11.32 8.54 -12.37
CA TYR A 24 10.26 7.98 -11.54
C TYR A 24 9.57 9.06 -10.70
N GLU A 25 10.34 9.93 -10.06
CA GLU A 25 9.79 11.01 -9.23
C GLU A 25 8.99 12.02 -10.07
N ALA A 26 9.43 12.36 -11.28
CA ALA A 26 8.67 13.21 -12.19
C ALA A 26 7.31 12.59 -12.56
N LEU A 27 7.27 11.28 -12.83
CA LEU A 27 6.02 10.56 -13.08
C LEU A 27 5.16 10.48 -11.81
N ARG A 28 5.75 10.28 -10.63
CA ARG A 28 5.04 10.22 -9.34
C ARG A 28 4.35 11.53 -9.01
N VAL A 29 5.00 12.66 -9.24
CA VAL A 29 4.39 13.99 -9.07
C VAL A 29 3.20 14.14 -10.02
N LYS A 30 3.40 13.86 -11.32
CA LYS A 30 2.35 13.94 -12.33
C LYS A 30 1.15 13.03 -12.02
N TRP A 31 1.35 11.90 -11.36
CA TRP A 31 0.29 10.95 -11.05
C TRP A 31 -0.81 11.53 -10.16
N ALA A 32 -0.46 12.46 -9.26
CA ALA A 32 -1.43 13.14 -8.40
C ALA A 32 -2.37 14.09 -9.19
N ASP A 33 -1.88 14.65 -10.29
CA ASP A 33 -2.59 15.67 -11.07
C ASP A 33 -3.56 15.08 -12.12
N LEU A 34 -3.52 13.77 -12.36
CA LEU A 34 -4.37 13.13 -13.36
C LEU A 34 -5.84 13.05 -12.91
N GLU A 35 -6.76 13.43 -13.79
CA GLU A 35 -8.19 13.47 -13.48
C GLU A 35 -8.88 12.11 -13.63
N THR A 36 -8.48 11.33 -14.65
CA THR A 36 -9.18 10.08 -14.96
C THR A 36 -8.46 8.85 -14.39
N LEU A 37 -9.25 7.82 -14.07
CA LEU A 37 -8.73 6.54 -13.61
C LEU A 37 -7.86 5.86 -14.68
N GLU A 38 -8.22 5.98 -15.95
CA GLU A 38 -7.50 5.33 -17.04
C GLU A 38 -6.11 5.94 -17.25
N GLU A 39 -5.99 7.28 -17.19
CA GLU A 39 -4.69 7.94 -17.23
C GLU A 39 -3.82 7.55 -16.04
N ARG A 40 -4.40 7.49 -14.83
CA ARG A 40 -3.68 7.06 -13.62
C ARG A 40 -3.15 5.64 -13.74
N LYS A 41 -3.93 4.72 -14.33
CA LYS A 41 -3.49 3.34 -14.58
C LYS A 41 -2.35 3.27 -15.59
N VAL A 42 -2.45 4.02 -16.69
CA VAL A 42 -1.40 4.05 -17.72
C VAL A 42 -0.09 4.57 -17.13
N LEU A 43 -0.13 5.66 -16.37
CA LEU A 43 1.05 6.22 -15.73
C LEU A 43 1.61 5.29 -14.65
N ALA A 44 0.75 4.68 -13.83
CA ALA A 44 1.15 3.72 -12.81
C ALA A 44 1.88 2.50 -13.41
N ARG A 45 1.45 1.99 -14.58
CA ARG A 45 2.15 0.89 -15.26
C ARG A 45 3.57 1.30 -15.68
N LYS A 46 3.76 2.52 -16.17
CA LYS A 46 5.10 3.05 -16.52
C LYS A 46 5.98 3.16 -15.28
N MET A 47 5.44 3.71 -14.19
CA MET A 47 6.15 3.78 -12.91
C MET A 47 6.53 2.40 -12.38
N GLN A 48 5.62 1.42 -12.46
CA GLN A 48 5.89 0.04 -12.07
C GLN A 48 7.01 -0.60 -12.89
N GLN A 49 7.07 -0.34 -14.20
CA GLN A 49 8.15 -0.84 -15.04
C GLN A 49 9.51 -0.31 -14.59
N ILE A 50 9.64 1.01 -14.37
CA ILE A 50 10.87 1.61 -13.85
C ILE A 50 11.23 1.02 -12.48
N TRP A 51 10.24 0.81 -11.62
CA TRP A 51 10.45 0.22 -10.30
C TRP A 51 11.01 -1.21 -10.41
N TRP A 52 10.48 -2.03 -11.32
CA TRP A 52 10.96 -3.40 -11.55
C TRP A 52 12.34 -3.46 -12.21
N ASP A 53 12.67 -2.50 -13.08
CA ASP A 53 13.98 -2.44 -13.72
C ASP A 53 15.06 -1.92 -12.75
N TYR A 54 14.70 -0.97 -11.89
CA TYR A 54 15.61 -0.39 -10.90
C TYR A 54 15.81 -1.26 -9.65
N VAL A 55 14.78 -2.03 -9.27
CA VAL A 55 14.75 -2.93 -8.10
C VAL A 55 15.15 -2.20 -6.80
N PRO A 56 14.36 -1.21 -6.33
CA PRO A 56 14.68 -0.47 -5.12
C PRO A 56 14.47 -1.29 -3.84
N SER A 57 13.64 -2.34 -3.90
CA SER A 57 13.40 -3.26 -2.80
C SER A 57 13.13 -4.67 -3.31
N VAL A 58 13.35 -5.66 -2.45
CA VAL A 58 13.10 -7.08 -2.75
C VAL A 58 11.88 -7.54 -1.97
N LEU A 59 10.83 -7.95 -2.68
CA LEU A 59 9.62 -8.49 -2.08
C LEU A 59 9.86 -9.94 -1.63
N LEU A 60 10.03 -10.14 -0.32
CA LEU A 60 10.27 -11.47 0.25
C LEU A 60 9.01 -12.33 0.36
N GLY A 61 7.84 -11.69 0.42
CA GLY A 61 6.57 -12.37 0.55
C GLY A 61 5.50 -11.48 1.20
N GLN A 62 4.37 -12.10 1.51
CA GLN A 62 3.26 -11.43 2.18
C GLN A 62 3.19 -11.88 3.64
N SER A 63 3.07 -10.93 4.55
CA SER A 63 2.68 -11.20 5.94
C SER A 63 1.16 -11.15 6.06
N VAL A 64 0.57 -12.08 6.79
CA VAL A 64 -0.84 -12.07 7.15
C VAL A 64 -0.96 -11.91 8.66
N ALA A 65 -1.96 -11.14 9.10
CA ALA A 65 -2.28 -10.96 10.51
C ALA A 65 -3.51 -11.82 10.87
N PRO A 66 -3.33 -13.12 11.20
CA PRO A 66 -4.47 -13.97 11.56
C PRO A 66 -5.10 -13.50 12.87
N SER A 67 -6.42 -13.62 12.97
CA SER A 67 -7.16 -13.33 14.20
C SER A 67 -7.92 -14.56 14.67
N ALA A 68 -7.85 -14.83 15.98
CA ALA A 68 -8.63 -15.86 16.64
C ALA A 68 -9.68 -15.22 17.54
N ARG A 69 -10.88 -15.80 17.59
CA ARG A 69 -11.99 -15.29 18.38
C ARG A 69 -12.84 -16.41 18.98
N ARG A 70 -13.57 -16.09 20.05
CA ARG A 70 -14.58 -16.99 20.60
C ARG A 70 -15.73 -17.16 19.60
N LYS A 71 -16.28 -18.38 19.49
CA LYS A 71 -17.47 -18.68 18.67
C LYS A 71 -18.70 -17.87 19.09
N THR A 72 -18.75 -17.44 20.35
CA THR A 72 -19.84 -16.63 20.91
C THR A 72 -19.80 -15.16 20.46
N LEU A 73 -18.78 -14.72 19.71
CA LEU A 73 -18.71 -13.35 19.19
C LEU A 73 -19.13 -13.33 17.71
N THR A 74 -20.15 -12.54 17.39
CA THR A 74 -20.72 -12.35 16.04
C THR A 74 -20.54 -10.90 15.58
N GLY A 75 -20.81 -10.62 14.30
CA GLY A 75 -20.77 -9.25 13.76
C GLY A 75 -19.36 -8.65 13.57
N LEU A 76 -18.31 -9.47 13.61
CA LEU A 76 -16.95 -8.97 13.36
C LEU A 76 -16.78 -8.57 11.90
N ILE A 77 -16.20 -7.39 11.68
CA ILE A 77 -15.83 -6.92 10.35
C ILE A 77 -14.33 -7.18 10.16
N GLY A 78 -13.99 -8.03 9.20
CA GLY A 78 -12.59 -8.26 8.83
C GLY A 78 -12.08 -7.09 8.00
N VAL A 79 -11.23 -6.24 8.57
CA VAL A 79 -10.49 -5.23 7.80
C VAL A 79 -8.98 -5.45 7.93
N PRO A 80 -8.18 -5.21 6.87
CA PRO A 80 -6.77 -5.65 6.80
C PRO A 80 -5.80 -4.99 7.80
N ALA A 81 -6.20 -3.93 8.50
CA ALA A 81 -5.30 -3.13 9.34
C ALA A 81 -5.84 -2.82 10.75
N TRP A 82 -7.14 -2.96 10.97
CA TRP A 82 -7.79 -2.55 12.22
C TRP A 82 -8.84 -3.57 12.63
N ILE A 83 -9.22 -3.61 13.91
CA ILE A 83 -10.33 -4.43 14.36
C ILE A 83 -11.42 -3.49 14.83
N PRO A 84 -12.43 -3.19 14.00
CA PRO A 84 -13.56 -2.38 14.42
C PRO A 84 -14.44 -3.17 15.39
N PHE A 85 -14.79 -2.54 16.51
CA PHE A 85 -15.62 -3.17 17.56
C PHE A 85 -17.09 -2.75 17.50
N TRP A 86 -17.45 -1.73 16.72
CA TRP A 86 -18.79 -1.13 16.72
C TRP A 86 -19.92 -2.03 16.21
N ASN A 87 -19.61 -3.10 15.46
CA ASN A 87 -20.59 -4.07 14.97
C ASN A 87 -20.54 -5.42 15.73
N MET A 88 -19.65 -5.53 16.72
CA MET A 88 -19.39 -6.80 17.42
C MET A 88 -20.46 -7.06 18.48
N GLN A 89 -20.99 -8.27 18.50
CA GLN A 89 -22.03 -8.71 19.43
C GLN A 89 -21.66 -10.04 20.08
N LYS A 90 -22.25 -10.32 21.25
CA LYS A 90 -22.29 -11.69 21.78
C LYS A 90 -23.50 -12.39 21.16
N ALA A 91 -23.34 -13.63 20.71
CA ALA A 91 -24.47 -14.49 20.40
C ALA A 91 -25.38 -14.60 21.63
N GLU A 92 -26.69 -14.48 21.43
CA GLU A 92 -27.66 -14.78 22.48
C GLU A 92 -27.47 -16.23 22.97
N ALA A 93 -27.76 -16.43 24.26
CA ALA A 93 -27.62 -17.72 24.93
C ALA A 93 -28.63 -18.76 24.41
#